data_AF-A0A4Y1QYU9-F1
#
_entry.id   AF-A0A4Y1QYU9-F1
#
_cell.length_a   1.000
_cell.length_b   1.000
_cell.length_c   1.000
_cell.angle_alpha   90.00
_cell.angle_beta   90.00
_cell.angle_gamma   90.00
#
_symmetry.space_group_name_H-M   'P 1'
#
loop_
_entity.id
_entity.type
_entity.pdbx_description
1 polymer ?
#
loop_
_entity_poly.entity_id
_entity_poly.type
_entity_poly.pdbx_seq_one_letter_code
_entity_poly.pdbx_strand_id
1 'polypeptide(L)' 'MCTKRKWVATAYRVYSSDRKEKENQLKIERFLDDYRALKPSRYSYADIKRITNDFKDKLGEGAYGTVYKGSFLLNSLLL' A
#
# COMPACT_ATOMS: atom_id res chain seq x y z
N MET A 1 -51.30 -19.86 5.67
CA MET A 1 -50.73 -18.50 5.42
C MET A 1 -49.47 -18.16 6.25
N CYS A 2 -48.77 -19.14 6.88
CA CYS A 2 -47.69 -18.85 7.86
C CYS A 2 -46.25 -18.94 7.30
N THR A 3 -46.04 -19.55 6.13
CA THR A 3 -44.70 -19.89 5.59
C THR A 3 -44.07 -18.79 4.71
N LYS A 4 -44.86 -18.05 3.91
CA LYS A 4 -44.32 -17.02 2.99
C LYS A 4 -43.51 -15.92 3.69
N ARG A 5 -43.93 -15.49 4.88
CA ARG A 5 -43.22 -14.46 5.67
C ARG A 5 -41.86 -14.92 6.18
N LYS A 6 -41.75 -16.20 6.58
CA LYS A 6 -40.46 -16.79 7.00
C LYS A 6 -39.47 -16.83 5.84
N TRP A 7 -39.90 -17.23 4.63
CA TRP A 7 -39.02 -17.28 3.45
C TRP A 7 -38.48 -15.92 3.05
N VAL A 8 -39.31 -14.87 3.07
CA VAL A 8 -38.87 -13.50 2.76
C VAL A 8 -37.85 -13.01 3.78
N ALA A 9 -38.09 -13.25 5.08
CA ALA A 9 -37.16 -12.86 6.13
C ALA A 9 -35.82 -13.62 6.01
N THR A 10 -35.86 -14.92 5.70
CA THR A 10 -34.65 -15.72 5.47
C THR A 10 -33.89 -15.26 4.23
N ALA A 11 -34.57 -15.02 3.11
CA ALA A 11 -33.95 -14.52 1.88
C ALA A 11 -33.31 -13.14 2.08
N TYR A 12 -34.00 -12.23 2.79
CA TYR A 12 -33.46 -10.91 3.15
C TYR A 12 -32.24 -11.03 4.06
N ARG A 13 -32.26 -11.93 5.06
CA ARG A 13 -31.10 -12.18 5.94
C ARG A 13 -29.90 -12.68 5.15
N VAL A 14 -30.08 -13.66 4.28
CA VAL A 14 -29.01 -14.19 3.41
C VAL A 14 -28.43 -13.09 2.51
N TYR A 15 -29.30 -12.33 1.84
CA TYR A 15 -28.88 -11.19 1.02
C TYR A 15 -28.08 -10.14 1.82
N SER A 16 -28.54 -9.81 3.04
CA SER A 16 -27.87 -8.84 3.90
C SER A 16 -26.50 -9.31 4.40
N SER A 17 -26.34 -10.62 4.64
CA SER A 17 -25.07 -11.21 5.05
C SER A 17 -24.06 -11.23 3.90
N ASP A 18 -24.48 -11.67 2.71
CA ASP A 18 -23.64 -11.67 1.50
C ASP A 18 -23.16 -10.26 1.13
N ARG A 19 -24.04 -9.27 1.25
CA ARG A 19 -23.67 -7.86 1.04
C ARG A 19 -22.65 -7.37 2.07
N LYS A 20 -22.81 -7.70 3.35
CA LYS A 20 -21.84 -7.33 4.40
C LYS A 20 -20.47 -7.95 4.17
N GLU A 21 -20.43 -9.20 3.72
CA GLU A 21 -19.17 -9.88 3.40
C GLU A 21 -18.44 -9.17 2.26
N LYS A 22 -19.15 -8.82 1.18
CA LYS A 22 -18.60 -8.03 0.06
C LYS A 22 -18.09 -6.67 0.51
N GLU A 23 -18.84 -5.96 1.36
CA GLU A 23 -18.42 -4.67 1.92
C GLU A 23 -17.15 -4.81 2.77
N ASN A 24 -16.98 -5.90 3.52
CA ASN A 24 -15.78 -6.17 4.30
C ASN A 24 -14.57 -6.48 3.39
N GLN A 25 -14.75 -7.29 2.35
CA GLN A 25 -13.70 -7.58 1.37
C GLN A 25 -13.19 -6.30 0.71
N LEU A 26 -14.10 -5.42 0.25
CA LEU A 26 -13.74 -4.13 -0.34
C LEU A 26 -12.98 -3.22 0.63
N LYS A 27 -13.29 -3.25 1.93
CA LYS A 27 -12.54 -2.49 2.94
C LYS A 27 -11.11 -3.01 3.10
N ILE A 28 -10.93 -4.33 3.09
CA ILE A 28 -9.61 -4.95 3.19
C ILE A 28 -8.77 -4.60 1.95
N GLU A 29 -9.35 -4.72 0.75
CA GLU A 29 -8.66 -4.37 -0.50
C GLU A 29 -8.21 -2.91 -0.51
N ARG A 30 -9.10 -1.97 -0.15
CA ARG A 30 -8.76 -0.54 -0.05
C ARG A 30 -7.64 -0.29 0.94
N PHE A 31 -7.70 -0.91 2.12
CA PHE A 31 -6.65 -0.77 3.12
C PHE A 31 -5.29 -1.28 2.61
N LEU A 32 -5.27 -2.41 1.91
CA LEU A 32 -4.04 -2.96 1.33
C LEU A 32 -3.48 -2.06 0.23
N ASP A 33 -4.34 -1.44 -0.58
CA ASP A 33 -3.93 -0.52 -1.64
C ASP A 33 -3.37 0.79 -1.07
N ASP A 34 -4.05 1.37 -0.08
CA ASP A 34 -3.57 2.55 0.67
C ASP A 34 -2.22 2.25 1.33
N TYR A 35 -2.08 1.07 1.95
CA TYR A 35 -0.82 0.64 2.55
C TYR A 35 0.30 0.48 1.52
N ARG A 36 -0.02 0.04 0.29
CA ARG A 36 0.94 -0.07 -0.80
C ARG A 36 1.42 1.30 -1.29
N ALA A 37 0.52 2.28 -1.36
CA ALA A 37 0.84 3.65 -1.73
C ALA A 37 1.66 4.38 -0.65
N LEU A 38 1.40 4.09 0.63
CA LEU A 38 2.08 4.72 1.76
C LEU A 38 3.42 4.07 2.13
N LYS A 39 3.71 2.87 1.63
CA LYS A 39 4.94 2.17 1.95
C LYS A 39 6.11 2.84 1.22
N PRO A 40 7.10 3.39 1.94
CA PRO A 40 8.31 3.88 1.30
C PRO A 40 8.95 2.73 0.51
N SER A 41 9.25 2.98 -0.76
CA SER A 41 9.92 2.01 -1.62
C SER A 41 11.17 1.49 -0.90
N ARG A 42 11.26 0.17 -0.70
CA ARG A 42 12.44 -0.46 -0.13
C ARG A 42 13.56 -0.43 -1.15
N TYR A 43 14.59 0.37 -0.89
CA TYR A 43 15.82 0.38 -1.67
C TYR A 43 16.82 -0.59 -1.05
N SER A 44 17.49 -1.39 -1.90
CA SER A 44 18.64 -2.15 -1.45
C SER A 44 19.81 -1.20 -1.16
N TYR A 45 20.79 -1.66 -0.37
CA TYR A 45 22.01 -0.86 -0.15
C TYR A 45 22.72 -0.51 -1.47
N ALA A 46 22.69 -1.42 -2.45
CA ALA A 46 23.24 -1.18 -3.78
C ALA A 46 22.52 -0.03 -4.50
N ASP A 47 21.19 0.04 -4.38
CA ASP A 47 20.40 1.14 -4.97
C ASP A 47 20.71 2.46 -4.29
N ILE A 48 20.76 2.47 -2.95
CA ILE A 48 21.10 3.68 -2.18
C ILE A 48 22.48 4.18 -2.59
N LYS A 49 23.47 3.28 -2.68
CA LYS A 49 24.84 3.60 -3.09
C LYS A 49 24.90 4.18 -4.51
N ARG A 50 24.09 3.66 -5.44
CA ARG A 50 23.97 4.22 -6.81
C ARG A 50 23.31 5.59 -6.80
N ILE A 51 22.24 5.77 -6.02
CA ILE A 51 21.52 7.04 -5.89
C ILE A 51 22.41 8.14 -5.31
N THR A 52 23.24 7.80 -4.32
CA THR A 52 24.14 8.75 -3.66
C THR A 52 25.51 8.89 -4.33
N ASN A 53 25.72 8.26 -5.49
CA ASN A 53 27.01 8.23 -6.19
C ASN A 53 28.16 7.85 -5.23
N ASP A 54 28.02 6.72 -4.54
CA ASP A 54 28.95 6.24 -3.51
C ASP A 54 29.11 7.18 -2.30
N PHE A 55 28.05 7.92 -1.94
CA PHE A 55 28.04 8.87 -0.80
C PHE A 55 29.07 10.01 -0.94
N LYS A 56 29.36 10.45 -2.16
CA LYS A 56 30.37 11.49 -2.42
C LYS A 56 29.95 12.88 -1.93
N ASP A 57 28.69 13.25 -2.13
CA ASP A 57 28.21 14.61 -1.89
C ASP A 57 27.53 14.73 -0.52
N LYS A 58 28.30 15.08 0.52
CA LYS A 58 27.77 15.30 1.88
C LYS A 58 27.13 16.70 2.00
N LEU A 59 25.89 16.74 2.47
CA LEU A 59 25.13 17.97 2.70
C LEU A 59 25.25 18.48 4.14
N GLY A 60 25.42 17.58 5.11
CA GLY A 60 25.54 17.95 6.52
C GLY A 60 25.60 16.74 7.44
N GLU A 61 25.88 16.97 8.72
CA GLU A 61 25.93 15.95 9.77
C GLU A 61 25.36 16.51 11.07
N GLY A 62 24.61 15.68 11.79
CA GLY A 62 24.06 16.01 13.10
C GLY A 62 23.87 14.78 13.97
N ALA A 63 23.20 14.93 15.11
CA ALA A 63 23.02 13.85 16.10
C ALA A 63 22.30 12.61 15.54
N TYR A 64 21.50 12.76 14.48
CA TYR A 64 20.75 11.67 13.84
C TYR A 64 21.51 10.99 12.69
N GLY A 65 22.67 11.51 12.29
CA GLY A 65 23.50 10.94 11.22
C GLY A 65 23.94 11.96 10.17
N THR A 66 24.51 11.43 9.08
CA THR A 66 25.01 12.21 7.94
C THR A 66 24.00 12.20 6.79
N VAL A 67 23.81 13.37 6.17
CA VAL A 67 22.92 13.54 5.02
C VAL A 67 23.77 13.67 3.75
N TYR A 68 23.42 12.89 2.73
CA TYR A 68 24.06 12.90 1.41
C TYR A 68 23.07 13.31 0.33
N LYS A 69 23.57 13.96 -0.72
CA LYS A 69 22.80 14.28 -1.91
C LYS A 69 22.58 13.00 -2.73
N GLY A 70 21.32 12.76 -3.09
CA GLY A 70 20.94 11.71 -4.03
C GLY A 70 20.60 12.30 -5.39
N SER A 71 20.95 11.63 -6.48
CA SER A 71 20.51 11.97 -7.83
C SER A 71 20.04 10.69 -8.51
N PHE A 72 18.73 10.57 -8.66
CA PHE A 72 18.13 9.45 -9.39
C PHE A 72 18.12 9.81 -10.87
N LEU A 73 19.02 9.22 -11.65
CA LEU A 73 18.92 9.26 -13.10
C LEU A 73 17.79 8.29 -13.48
N LEU A 74 16.63 8.82 -13.87
CA LEU A 74 15.51 8.11 -14.50
C LEU A 74 15.93 7.53 -15.87
N ASN A 75 16.98 6.70 -15.89
CA ASN A 75 17.51 6.06 -17.11
C ASN A 75 17.34 4.54 -17.01
N SER A 76 16.15 4.08 -16.61
CA SER A 76 15.69 2.70 -16.85
C SER A 76 14.28 2.65 -17.47
N LEU A 77 13.73 3.80 -17.90
CA LEU A 77 12.49 3.88 -18.70
C LEU A 77 12.76 3.86 -20.21
N LEU A 78 13.99 3.53 -20.62
CA LEU A 78 14.40 3.36 -22.01
C LEU A 78 15.25 2.08 -22.14
N LEU A 79 14.63 0.95 -21.79
CA LEU A 79 14.93 -0.40 -22.28
C LEU A 79 13.68 -1.27 -22.13
#